data_AF-A0A7S1PCP2-F1
#
_entry.id   AF-A0A7S1PCP2-F1
#
_cell.length_a   1.000
_cell.length_b   1.000
_cell.length_c   1.000
_cell.angle_alpha   90.00
_cell.angle_beta   90.00
_cell.angle_gamma   90.00
#
_symmetry.space_group_name_H-M   'P 1'
#
loop_
_entity.id
_entity.type
_entity.pdbx_description
1 polymer ?
#
loop_
_entity_poly.entity_id
_entity_poly.type
_entity_poly.pdbx_seq_one_letter_code
_entity_poly.pdbx_strand_id
1 'polypeptide(L)'
;RHQQFVRQWLRWSTRCPSATPSLICCEPFAGKTDLVTMKCNHYFCFECLKGEVSSWSDLKNMTTRGTMISSLHDGSFPCPVCRKKCTLFERIQRPTTPSPTLSPEPEGGPFRNVSVEEADGTVATWLANYCSVQAFTGLAPYINPDNLDTLEKLQEHQTIFQFGLFAARDELEKAWKRVATVHKTPEAIAEAFKWDRDVEDARAVLRHADARVTGCQKSISRVTRQQIGSGVSFGVQSDVWVCGVVTRPEYNGLEGKITAVLPPKTDGNKSDVTRYRVALSVGSIELSLRAENLRLTSAANQLISQIATLFQF
;
A
#
# COMPACT_ATOMS: atom_id res chain seq x y z
N ARG A 1 24.37 20.74 12.12
CA ARG A 1 23.39 19.94 12.89
C ARG A 1 22.23 19.40 12.04
N HIS A 2 21.84 20.05 10.92
CA HIS A 2 20.84 19.52 9.96
C HIS A 2 21.28 18.24 9.20
N GLN A 3 22.57 18.05 8.92
CA GLN A 3 23.09 16.85 8.23
C GLN A 3 23.25 15.61 9.14
N GLN A 4 23.17 15.75 10.47
CA GLN A 4 23.30 14.62 11.38
C GLN A 4 21.98 13.87 11.59
N PHE A 5 20.83 14.54 11.43
CA PHE A 5 19.50 13.92 11.60
C PHE A 5 19.05 13.13 10.36
N VAL A 6 19.34 13.65 9.15
CA VAL A 6 19.13 12.92 7.89
C VAL A 6 19.99 11.64 7.84
N ARG A 7 21.21 11.69 8.40
CA ARG A 7 22.05 10.49 8.59
C ARG A 7 21.51 9.51 9.63
N GLN A 8 20.65 9.94 10.56
CA GLN A 8 20.07 9.04 11.57
C GLN A 8 18.83 8.31 11.04
N TRP A 9 18.05 8.95 10.15
CA TRP A 9 16.96 8.33 9.41
C TRP A 9 17.43 7.43 8.25
N LEU A 10 18.48 7.84 7.52
CA LEU A 10 19.16 6.96 6.55
C LEU A 10 20.00 5.85 7.22
N ARG A 11 20.38 5.98 8.50
CA ARG A 11 21.06 4.91 9.29
C ARG A 11 20.15 3.78 9.73
N TRP A 12 18.85 3.85 9.46
CA TRP A 12 17.99 2.68 9.49
C TRP A 12 18.17 1.81 8.23
N SER A 13 19.21 2.09 7.43
CA SER A 13 19.80 1.16 6.46
C SER A 13 20.15 -0.16 7.17
N THR A 14 19.21 -1.11 7.14
CA THR A 14 19.46 -2.47 6.65
C THR A 14 20.85 -3.03 6.99
N ARG A 15 21.18 -3.11 8.28
CA ARG A 15 22.05 -4.19 8.73
C ARG A 15 21.23 -5.46 8.67
N CYS A 16 21.21 -6.08 7.49
CA CYS A 16 20.87 -7.49 7.40
C CYS A 16 21.89 -8.21 8.29
N PRO A 17 21.48 -8.93 9.34
CA PRO A 17 22.44 -9.68 10.13
C PRO A 17 22.93 -10.84 9.26
N SER A 18 24.01 -10.63 8.52
CA SER A 18 24.59 -11.61 7.59
C SER A 18 24.89 -12.97 8.25
N ALA A 19 25.02 -13.00 9.58
CA ALA A 19 25.31 -14.18 10.38
C ALA A 19 24.10 -14.85 11.05
N THR A 20 22.92 -14.21 11.13
CA THR A 20 21.77 -14.81 11.84
C THR A 20 20.98 -15.69 10.87
N PRO A 21 20.71 -16.96 11.21
CA PRO A 21 19.86 -17.80 10.37
C PRO A 21 18.40 -17.34 10.43
N SER A 22 17.67 -17.54 9.33
CA SER A 22 16.21 -17.44 9.31
C SER A 22 15.63 -18.45 10.29
N LEU A 23 14.77 -18.03 11.21
CA LEU A 23 14.14 -18.96 12.17
C LEU A 23 13.09 -19.89 11.54
N ILE A 24 12.73 -19.67 10.28
CA ILE A 24 11.75 -20.53 9.57
C ILE A 24 12.47 -21.67 8.84
N CYS A 25 13.53 -21.38 8.08
CA CYS A 25 14.27 -22.41 7.34
C CYS A 25 15.59 -22.83 7.99
N CYS A 26 16.00 -22.17 9.08
CA CYS A 26 17.28 -22.35 9.78
C CYS A 26 18.52 -22.09 8.91
N GLU A 27 18.37 -21.50 7.72
CA GLU A 27 19.49 -21.20 6.82
C GLU A 27 20.04 -19.80 7.05
N PRO A 28 21.36 -19.59 6.90
CA PRO A 28 21.97 -18.26 6.92
C PRO A 28 21.38 -17.32 5.87
N PHE A 29 21.34 -16.02 6.15
CA PHE A 29 20.98 -15.01 5.15
C PHE A 29 22.08 -14.80 4.09
N ALA A 30 23.32 -15.22 4.37
CA ALA A 30 24.41 -15.18 3.41
C ALA A 30 24.00 -15.94 2.12
N GLY A 31 24.10 -15.27 0.97
CA GLY A 31 23.73 -15.83 -0.34
C GLY A 31 22.23 -15.77 -0.68
N LYS A 32 21.36 -15.28 0.22
CA LYS A 32 19.95 -15.03 -0.10
C LYS A 32 19.80 -13.75 -0.94
N THR A 33 18.86 -13.79 -1.88
CA THR A 33 18.57 -12.70 -2.81
C THR A 33 17.20 -12.07 -2.59
N ASP A 34 16.36 -12.65 -1.73
CA ASP A 34 15.01 -12.17 -1.45
C ASP A 34 14.69 -12.34 0.04
N LEU A 35 14.67 -11.22 0.73
CA LEU A 35 14.51 -11.12 2.18
C LEU A 35 13.27 -10.29 2.51
N VAL A 36 12.75 -10.50 3.72
CA VAL A 36 11.70 -9.67 4.30
C VAL A 36 12.12 -9.23 5.67
N THR A 37 11.91 -7.96 5.98
CA THR A 37 11.95 -7.44 7.33
C THR A 37 10.55 -7.03 7.79
N MET A 38 10.26 -7.31 9.06
CA MET A 38 9.00 -6.94 9.71
C MET A 38 9.14 -5.60 10.45
N LYS A 39 8.03 -4.97 10.87
CA LYS A 39 8.04 -3.75 11.71
C LYS A 39 8.84 -3.91 13.01
N CYS A 40 8.97 -5.12 13.52
CA CYS A 40 9.79 -5.46 14.70
C CYS A 40 11.28 -5.68 14.39
N ASN A 41 11.73 -5.40 13.17
CA ASN A 41 13.11 -5.55 12.67
C ASN A 41 13.66 -6.99 12.70
N HIS A 42 12.77 -8.00 12.68
CA HIS A 42 13.18 -9.39 12.43
C HIS A 42 13.18 -9.68 10.93
N TYR A 43 14.19 -10.42 10.49
CA TYR A 43 14.42 -10.78 9.10
C TYR A 43 14.04 -12.24 8.82
N PHE A 44 13.56 -12.50 7.60
CA PHE A 44 13.20 -13.82 7.10
C PHE A 44 13.49 -13.92 5.62
N CYS A 45 13.64 -15.15 5.11
CA CYS A 45 13.55 -15.37 3.66
C CYS A 45 12.12 -15.12 3.19
N PHE A 46 11.95 -14.44 2.05
CA PHE A 46 10.62 -14.10 1.53
C PHE A 46 9.73 -15.33 1.35
N GLU A 47 10.21 -16.37 0.66
CA GLU A 47 9.44 -17.59 0.42
C GLU A 47 9.05 -18.32 1.72
N CYS A 48 9.94 -18.34 2.71
CA CYS A 48 9.67 -18.98 4.00
C CYS A 48 8.57 -18.22 4.77
N LEU A 49 8.65 -16.90 4.81
CA LEU A 49 7.62 -16.08 5.46
C LEU A 49 6.30 -16.16 4.69
N LYS A 50 6.33 -16.17 3.35
CA LYS A 50 5.16 -16.35 2.49
C LYS A 50 4.46 -17.69 2.77
N GLY A 51 5.22 -18.76 2.90
CA GLY A 51 4.72 -20.08 3.29
C GLY A 51 4.07 -20.06 4.67
N GLU A 52 4.71 -19.43 5.66
CA GLU A 52 4.15 -19.32 7.01
C GLU A 52 2.85 -18.50 7.01
N VAL A 53 2.81 -17.33 6.37
CA VAL A 53 1.61 -16.49 6.24
C VAL A 53 0.48 -17.22 5.51
N SER A 54 0.80 -17.96 4.45
CA SER A 54 -0.18 -18.78 3.72
C SER A 54 -0.73 -19.90 4.60
N SER A 55 0.14 -20.59 5.36
CA SER A 55 -0.27 -21.64 6.29
C SER A 55 -1.15 -21.12 7.43
N TRP A 56 -0.88 -19.89 7.89
CA TRP A 56 -1.66 -19.18 8.90
C TRP A 56 -3.06 -18.82 8.39
N SER A 57 -3.19 -18.60 7.09
CA SER A 57 -4.44 -18.19 6.43
C SER A 57 -5.30 -19.36 5.96
N ASP A 58 -4.75 -20.58 5.91
CA ASP A 58 -5.50 -21.79 5.55
C ASP A 58 -6.46 -22.19 6.68
N LEU A 59 -7.76 -22.12 6.37
CA LEU A 59 -8.87 -22.43 7.28
C LEU A 59 -8.74 -23.84 7.91
N LYS A 60 -8.15 -24.80 7.19
CA LYS A 60 -7.95 -26.17 7.70
C LYS A 60 -6.90 -26.25 8.82
N ASN A 61 -5.95 -25.31 8.84
CA ASN A 61 -4.92 -25.22 9.88
C ASN A 61 -5.32 -24.28 11.03
N MET A 62 -6.40 -23.49 10.86
CA MET A 62 -6.91 -22.61 11.92
C MET A 62 -7.51 -23.37 13.10
N THR A 63 -8.14 -24.53 12.85
CA THR A 63 -8.76 -25.36 13.89
C THR A 63 -7.76 -26.07 14.80
N THR A 64 -6.54 -26.35 14.31
CA THR A 64 -5.49 -27.03 15.08
C THR A 64 -4.62 -26.08 15.89
N ARG A 65 -4.61 -24.78 15.57
CA ARG A 65 -3.69 -23.80 16.20
C ARG A 65 -4.19 -23.16 17.51
N GLY A 66 -5.39 -23.48 18.01
CA GLY A 66 -5.88 -23.16 19.37
C GLY A 66 -5.91 -21.66 19.74
N THR A 67 -7.11 -21.09 19.95
CA THR A 67 -7.42 -19.76 20.54
C THR A 67 -6.71 -18.49 20.02
N MET A 68 -5.72 -18.54 19.12
CA MET A 68 -5.12 -17.36 18.47
C MET A 68 -5.93 -16.84 17.26
N ILE A 69 -7.24 -17.10 17.25
CA ILE A 69 -8.16 -16.89 16.12
C ILE A 69 -8.39 -15.40 15.81
N SER A 70 -8.07 -14.47 16.72
CA SER A 70 -8.49 -13.07 16.57
C SER A 70 -7.61 -12.21 15.65
N SER A 71 -6.42 -12.68 15.23
CA SER A 71 -5.42 -11.80 14.61
C SER A 71 -5.46 -11.74 13.08
N LEU A 72 -6.21 -12.58 12.37
CA LEU A 72 -6.29 -12.48 10.91
C LEU A 72 -7.40 -11.52 10.46
N HIS A 73 -8.45 -11.38 11.28
CA HIS A 73 -9.52 -10.40 11.04
C HIS A 73 -9.04 -8.95 11.14
N ASP A 74 -7.99 -8.67 11.95
CA ASP A 74 -7.39 -7.34 12.04
C ASP A 74 -6.29 -7.10 10.98
N GLY A 75 -6.09 -8.05 10.06
CA GLY A 75 -5.11 -7.94 8.99
C GLY A 75 -3.64 -8.01 9.44
N SER A 76 -3.38 -8.45 10.68
CA SER A 76 -2.03 -8.56 11.22
C SER A 76 -1.50 -10.01 11.22
N PHE A 77 -0.19 -10.13 11.15
CA PHE A 77 0.53 -11.39 11.26
C PHE A 77 1.51 -11.32 12.44
N PRO A 78 1.45 -12.27 13.41
CA PRO A 78 2.35 -12.27 14.54
C PRO A 78 3.77 -12.65 14.09
N CYS A 79 4.76 -11.84 14.44
CA CYS A 79 6.15 -12.15 14.16
C CYS A 79 6.54 -13.53 14.72
N PRO A 80 7.14 -14.44 13.92
CA PRO A 80 7.58 -15.75 14.40
C PRO A 80 8.57 -15.69 15.58
N VAL A 81 9.33 -14.59 15.71
CA VAL A 81 10.33 -14.41 16.77
C VAL A 81 9.72 -13.83 18.04
N CYS A 82 9.14 -12.62 17.94
CA CYS A 82 8.73 -11.85 19.11
C CYS A 82 7.21 -11.78 19.32
N ARG A 83 6.43 -12.46 18.46
CA ARG A 83 4.96 -12.50 18.48
C ARG A 83 4.25 -11.15 18.35
N LYS A 84 4.99 -10.05 18.19
CA LYS A 84 4.40 -8.73 17.90
C LYS A 84 3.64 -8.78 16.59
N LYS A 85 2.40 -8.31 16.62
CA LYS A 85 1.54 -8.15 15.44
C LYS A 85 2.21 -7.19 14.45
N CYS A 86 2.28 -7.60 13.20
CA CYS A 86 2.82 -6.81 12.10
C CYS A 86 1.81 -6.80 10.95
N THR A 87 1.51 -5.61 10.45
CA THR A 87 0.60 -5.37 9.32
C THR A 87 1.35 -5.08 8.02
N LEU A 88 2.63 -4.70 8.15
CA LEU A 88 3.51 -4.30 7.05
C LEU A 88 4.80 -5.12 7.05
N PHE A 89 5.17 -5.52 5.85
CA PHE A 89 6.42 -6.19 5.51
C PHE A 89 7.21 -5.34 4.53
N GLU A 90 8.51 -5.26 4.72
CA GLU A 90 9.43 -4.68 3.74
C GLU A 90 10.19 -5.82 3.07
N ARG A 91 9.91 -6.05 1.79
CA ARG A 91 10.64 -7.02 0.96
C ARG A 91 11.87 -6.35 0.39
N ILE A 92 13.00 -7.04 0.42
CA ILE A 92 14.33 -6.55 0.02
C ILE A 92 14.93 -7.58 -0.94
N GLN A 93 15.12 -7.18 -2.18
CA GLN A 93 15.51 -8.04 -3.30
C GLN A 93 16.83 -7.58 -3.92
N ARG A 94 17.75 -8.53 -4.10
CA ARG A 94 18.97 -8.31 -4.85
C ARG A 94 18.63 -8.14 -6.33
N PRO A 95 19.12 -7.09 -7.02
CA PRO A 95 18.88 -6.92 -8.45
C PRO A 95 19.57 -8.05 -9.22
N THR A 96 18.84 -8.79 -10.04
CA THR A 96 19.42 -9.73 -11.01
C THR A 96 19.68 -8.99 -12.33
N THR A 97 20.93 -8.97 -12.79
CA THR A 97 21.33 -8.32 -14.06
C THR A 97 20.99 -9.17 -15.30
N PRO A 98 20.72 -8.56 -16.48
CA PRO A 98 20.45 -7.14 -16.75
C PRO A 98 19.04 -6.99 -17.34
N SER A 99 18.00 -7.34 -16.58
CA SER A 99 16.65 -6.80 -16.79
C SER A 99 15.83 -7.12 -15.55
N PRO A 100 15.65 -6.17 -14.62
CA PRO A 100 14.89 -6.41 -13.42
C PRO A 100 13.42 -6.27 -13.80
N THR A 101 12.85 -7.26 -14.46
CA THR A 101 11.41 -7.47 -14.33
C THR A 101 11.21 -8.15 -12.97
N LEU A 102 11.55 -7.44 -11.88
CA LEU A 102 10.98 -7.76 -10.60
C LEU A 102 9.49 -7.61 -10.81
N SER A 103 8.76 -8.72 -10.80
CA SER A 103 7.31 -8.66 -10.91
C SER A 103 6.82 -7.85 -9.72
N PRO A 104 6.30 -6.63 -9.91
CA PRO A 104 5.71 -5.92 -8.80
C PRO A 104 4.61 -6.82 -8.25
N GLU A 105 4.66 -7.09 -6.94
CA GLU A 105 3.54 -7.76 -6.30
C GLU A 105 2.29 -6.89 -6.54
N PRO A 106 1.14 -7.46 -6.92
CA PRO A 106 -0.04 -6.68 -7.31
C PRO A 106 -0.49 -5.63 -6.27
N GLU A 107 -0.11 -5.81 -5.00
CA GLU A 107 -0.43 -4.93 -3.87
C GLU A 107 0.82 -4.30 -3.21
N GLY A 108 2.00 -4.55 -3.79
CA GLY A 108 3.27 -4.01 -3.33
C GLY A 108 3.38 -2.50 -3.59
N GLY A 109 4.11 -1.81 -2.72
CA GLY A 109 4.52 -0.44 -2.93
C GLY A 109 5.55 -0.30 -4.05
N PRO A 110 5.87 0.93 -4.45
CA PRO A 110 6.95 1.21 -5.39
C PRO A 110 8.30 0.75 -4.82
N PHE A 111 9.18 0.28 -5.69
CA PHE A 111 10.54 -0.08 -5.31
C PHE A 111 11.40 1.15 -5.03
N ARG A 112 12.31 1.01 -4.06
CA ARG A 112 13.35 1.98 -3.75
C ARG A 112 14.70 1.30 -3.57
N ASN A 113 15.76 2.05 -3.83
CA ASN A 113 17.12 1.59 -3.56
C ASN A 113 17.38 1.56 -2.05
N VAL A 114 17.98 0.48 -1.56
CA VAL A 114 18.47 0.32 -0.19
C VAL A 114 19.90 -0.20 -0.20
N SER A 115 20.70 0.22 0.77
CA SER A 115 22.07 -0.25 0.94
C SER A 115 22.08 -1.50 1.82
N VAL A 116 22.64 -2.60 1.31
CA VAL A 116 22.77 -3.86 2.05
C VAL A 116 24.25 -4.18 2.23
N GLU A 117 24.65 -4.40 3.47
CA GLU A 117 25.99 -4.91 3.80
C GLU A 117 26.01 -6.42 3.58
N GLU A 118 26.81 -6.87 2.62
CA GLU A 118 26.97 -8.27 2.24
C GLU A 118 27.90 -9.00 3.23
N ALA A 119 27.94 -10.34 3.16
CA ALA A 119 28.72 -11.15 4.09
C ALA A 119 30.25 -10.90 4.00
N ASP A 120 30.74 -10.40 2.87
CA ASP A 120 32.14 -10.03 2.64
C ASP A 120 32.47 -8.60 3.11
N GLY A 121 31.51 -7.90 3.72
CA GLY A 121 31.64 -6.51 4.19
C GLY A 121 31.47 -5.47 3.09
N THR A 122 31.18 -5.86 1.85
CA THR A 122 30.86 -4.92 0.78
C THR A 122 29.45 -4.36 0.94
N VAL A 123 29.22 -3.16 0.39
CA VAL A 123 27.90 -2.53 0.38
C VAL A 123 27.33 -2.59 -1.03
N ALA A 124 26.24 -3.33 -1.19
CA ALA A 124 25.50 -3.45 -2.44
C ALA A 124 24.22 -2.58 -2.41
N THR A 125 23.75 -2.17 -3.58
CA THR A 125 22.43 -1.53 -3.71
C THR A 125 21.40 -2.57 -4.10
N TRP A 126 20.42 -2.78 -3.24
CA TRP A 126 19.28 -3.67 -3.46
C TRP A 126 18.00 -2.87 -3.65
N LEU A 127 16.93 -3.53 -4.10
CA LEU A 127 15.62 -2.94 -4.25
C LEU A 127 14.72 -3.37 -3.09
N ALA A 128 13.91 -2.47 -2.57
CA ALA A 128 12.97 -2.80 -1.52
C ALA A 128 11.64 -2.09 -1.68
N ASN A 129 10.56 -2.76 -1.29
CA ASN A 129 9.21 -2.23 -1.30
C ASN A 129 8.42 -2.72 -0.09
N TYR A 130 7.31 -2.03 0.20
CA TYR A 130 6.43 -2.37 1.30
C TYR A 130 5.20 -3.13 0.80
N CYS A 131 4.91 -4.26 1.45
CA CYS A 131 3.77 -5.12 1.16
C CYS A 131 2.96 -5.32 2.43
N SER A 132 1.64 -5.34 2.32
CA SER A 132 0.78 -5.75 3.43
C SER A 132 0.84 -7.28 3.63
N VAL A 133 0.29 -7.76 4.75
CA VAL A 133 0.14 -9.21 4.98
C VAL A 133 -0.68 -9.89 3.88
N GLN A 134 -1.71 -9.19 3.39
CA GLN A 134 -2.64 -9.71 2.38
C GLN A 134 -1.96 -9.94 1.03
N ALA A 135 -0.87 -9.22 0.73
CA ALA A 135 -0.09 -9.45 -0.49
C ALA A 135 0.52 -10.86 -0.55
N PHE A 136 0.79 -11.49 0.61
CA PHE A 136 1.41 -12.83 0.67
C PHE A 136 0.42 -13.96 0.45
N THR A 137 -0.83 -13.77 0.84
CA THR A 137 -1.89 -14.77 0.72
C THR A 137 -2.55 -14.78 -0.67
N GLY A 138 -2.16 -13.83 -1.53
CA GLY A 138 -2.96 -13.44 -2.69
C GLY A 138 -4.33 -12.91 -2.26
N LEU A 139 -5.24 -12.74 -3.21
CA LEU A 139 -6.66 -12.48 -2.95
C LEU A 139 -7.34 -13.73 -2.33
N ALA A 140 -6.84 -14.22 -1.20
CA ALA A 140 -7.28 -15.41 -0.50
C ALA A 140 -8.80 -15.42 -0.25
N PRO A 141 -9.42 -16.62 -0.19
CA PRO A 141 -10.78 -16.89 -0.65
C PRO A 141 -11.91 -16.34 0.23
N TYR A 142 -11.61 -15.80 1.41
CA TYR A 142 -12.62 -15.28 2.34
C TYR A 142 -13.47 -14.17 1.76
N ILE A 143 -12.88 -13.39 0.85
CA ILE A 143 -13.54 -12.29 0.13
C ILE A 143 -12.99 -12.25 -1.29
N ASN A 144 -12.93 -13.39 -1.98
CA ASN A 144 -12.80 -13.30 -3.43
C ASN A 144 -14.16 -12.81 -3.95
N PRO A 145 -14.26 -11.60 -4.55
CA PRO A 145 -15.52 -11.14 -5.14
C PRO A 145 -16.01 -12.09 -6.23
N ASP A 146 -15.16 -12.98 -6.73
CA ASP A 146 -15.53 -14.04 -7.66
C ASP A 146 -16.25 -15.23 -7.02
N ASN A 147 -16.18 -15.40 -5.70
CA ASN A 147 -16.88 -16.45 -4.94
C ASN A 147 -18.14 -15.94 -4.24
N LEU A 148 -18.53 -14.68 -4.47
CA LEU A 148 -19.73 -14.09 -3.87
C LEU A 148 -20.85 -14.07 -4.91
N ASP A 149 -21.88 -14.89 -4.65
CA ASP A 149 -22.94 -15.14 -5.64
C ASP A 149 -24.12 -14.17 -5.53
N THR A 150 -24.19 -13.33 -4.50
CA THR A 150 -25.29 -12.37 -4.32
C THR A 150 -24.82 -10.94 -4.40
N LEU A 151 -25.63 -10.11 -5.08
CA LEU A 151 -25.41 -8.67 -5.19
C LEU A 151 -25.29 -8.00 -3.81
N GLU A 152 -26.12 -8.43 -2.85
CA GLU A 152 -26.12 -7.92 -1.47
C GLU A 152 -24.77 -8.12 -0.78
N LYS A 153 -24.20 -9.33 -0.82
CA LYS A 153 -22.89 -9.62 -0.23
C LYS A 153 -21.77 -8.84 -0.92
N LEU A 154 -21.85 -8.67 -2.23
CA LEU A 154 -20.88 -7.88 -2.99
C LEU A 154 -20.92 -6.41 -2.58
N GLN A 155 -22.11 -5.85 -2.38
CA GLN A 155 -22.31 -4.47 -1.92
C GLN A 155 -21.87 -4.29 -0.46
N GLU A 156 -22.19 -5.24 0.43
CA GLU A 156 -21.72 -5.24 1.82
C GLU A 156 -20.18 -5.23 1.87
N HIS A 157 -19.53 -6.11 1.11
CA HIS A 157 -18.07 -6.15 1.07
C HIS A 157 -17.48 -4.88 0.46
N GLN A 158 -18.07 -4.35 -0.62
CA GLN A 158 -17.64 -3.07 -1.19
C GLN A 158 -17.70 -1.96 -0.14
N THR A 159 -18.76 -1.94 0.68
CA THR A 159 -18.97 -0.98 1.77
C THR A 159 -17.83 -1.06 2.80
N ILE A 160 -17.49 -2.27 3.24
CA ILE A 160 -16.40 -2.51 4.20
C ILE A 160 -15.06 -2.00 3.64
N PHE A 161 -14.74 -2.31 2.38
CA PHE A 161 -13.49 -1.86 1.78
C PHE A 161 -13.44 -0.35 1.54
N GLN A 162 -14.57 0.28 1.21
CA GLN A 162 -14.67 1.73 1.12
C GLN A 162 -14.44 2.42 2.47
N PHE A 163 -14.90 1.82 3.58
CA PHE A 163 -14.55 2.29 4.92
C PHE A 163 -13.04 2.18 5.19
N GLY A 164 -12.41 1.07 4.78
CA GLY A 164 -10.95 0.91 4.84
C GLY A 164 -10.20 2.00 4.05
N LEU A 165 -10.68 2.36 2.85
CA LEU A 165 -10.14 3.47 2.07
C LEU A 165 -10.28 4.83 2.77
N PHE A 166 -11.40 5.08 3.43
CA PHE A 166 -11.60 6.30 4.19
C PHE A 166 -10.62 6.38 5.37
N ALA A 167 -10.59 5.34 6.22
CA ALA A 167 -9.76 5.31 7.41
C ALA A 167 -8.27 5.47 7.08
N ALA A 168 -7.77 4.78 6.05
CA ALA A 168 -6.37 4.88 5.70
C ALA A 168 -5.98 6.25 5.09
N ARG A 169 -6.89 6.94 4.40
CA ARG A 169 -6.64 8.32 3.93
C ARG A 169 -6.59 9.34 5.08
N ASP A 170 -7.48 9.19 6.07
CA ASP A 170 -7.44 10.00 7.29
C ASP A 170 -6.12 9.81 8.07
N GLU A 171 -5.64 8.58 8.19
CA GLU A 171 -4.33 8.30 8.79
C GLU A 171 -3.16 8.92 8.02
N LEU A 172 -3.22 8.94 6.68
CA LEU A 172 -2.22 9.65 5.87
C LEU A 172 -2.24 11.16 6.09
N GLU A 173 -3.42 11.77 6.21
CA GLU A 173 -3.54 13.20 6.50
C GLU A 173 -2.96 13.54 7.89
N LYS A 174 -3.30 12.74 8.91
CA LYS A 174 -2.74 12.86 10.27
C LYS A 174 -1.22 12.72 10.25
N ALA A 175 -0.70 11.73 9.53
CA ALA A 175 0.73 11.51 9.41
C ALA A 175 1.43 12.66 8.66
N TRP A 176 0.82 13.23 7.63
CA TRP A 176 1.35 14.42 6.95
C TRP A 176 1.48 15.59 7.91
N LYS A 177 0.42 15.88 8.67
CA LYS A 177 0.41 16.95 9.71
C LYS A 177 1.52 16.72 10.74
N ARG A 178 1.71 15.47 11.20
CA ARG A 178 2.79 15.07 12.11
C ARG A 178 4.17 15.39 11.52
N VAL A 179 4.45 14.97 10.30
CA VAL A 179 5.74 15.22 9.62
C VAL A 179 5.99 16.72 9.42
N ALA A 180 4.94 17.48 9.09
CA ALA A 180 4.99 18.94 8.93
C ALA A 180 5.30 19.71 10.21
N THR A 181 5.16 19.09 11.39
CA THR A 181 5.63 19.73 12.64
C THR A 181 7.17 19.82 12.70
N VAL A 182 7.84 18.82 12.15
CA VAL A 182 9.31 18.66 12.18
C VAL A 182 9.97 19.34 10.98
N HIS A 183 9.40 19.19 9.79
CA HIS A 183 9.93 19.72 8.54
C HIS A 183 9.18 20.97 8.10
N LYS A 184 9.90 21.99 7.62
CA LYS A 184 9.31 23.33 7.35
C LYS A 184 9.04 23.63 5.88
N THR A 185 9.68 22.92 4.95
CA THR A 185 9.46 23.12 3.51
C THR A 185 8.61 21.98 2.94
N PRO A 186 7.76 22.23 1.94
CA PRO A 186 6.96 21.18 1.29
C PRO A 186 7.80 20.00 0.80
N GLU A 187 8.99 20.26 0.27
CA GLU A 187 9.91 19.25 -0.26
C GLU A 187 10.49 18.38 0.86
N ALA A 188 10.87 18.99 1.99
CA ALA A 188 11.40 18.24 3.13
C ALA A 188 10.30 17.40 3.81
N ILE A 189 9.07 17.91 3.87
CA ILE A 189 7.90 17.17 4.35
C ILE A 189 7.64 15.99 3.43
N ALA A 190 7.55 16.21 2.13
CA ALA A 190 7.32 15.19 1.12
C ALA A 190 8.38 14.08 1.18
N GLU A 191 9.66 14.44 1.29
CA GLU A 191 10.76 13.45 1.37
C GLU A 191 10.70 12.63 2.66
N ALA A 192 10.44 13.27 3.82
CA ALA A 192 10.27 12.54 5.08
C ALA A 192 9.02 11.65 5.07
N PHE A 193 7.94 12.09 4.44
CA PHE A 193 6.67 11.37 4.30
C PHE A 193 6.75 10.21 3.29
N LYS A 194 7.71 10.25 2.37
CA LYS A 194 7.83 9.29 1.27
C LYS A 194 8.02 7.85 1.74
N TRP A 195 8.88 7.64 2.73
CA TRP A 195 9.27 6.32 3.22
C TRP A 195 9.04 6.14 4.73
N ASP A 196 8.21 7.00 5.34
CA ASP A 196 7.76 6.82 6.71
C ASP A 196 6.99 5.49 6.82
N ARG A 197 7.36 4.68 7.81
CA ARG A 197 6.85 3.32 7.97
C ARG A 197 5.37 3.28 8.30
N ASP A 198 4.90 4.20 9.14
CA ASP A 198 3.48 4.26 9.52
C ASP A 198 2.65 4.79 8.35
N VAL A 199 3.22 5.69 7.54
CA VAL A 199 2.62 6.14 6.29
C VAL A 199 2.52 5.00 5.27
N GLU A 200 3.56 4.19 5.12
CA GLU A 200 3.53 3.04 4.20
C GLU A 200 2.57 1.94 4.65
N ASP A 201 2.33 1.78 5.95
CA ASP A 201 1.29 0.90 6.48
C ASP A 201 -0.10 1.35 5.99
N ALA A 202 -0.42 2.63 6.14
CA ALA A 202 -1.66 3.20 5.63
C ALA A 202 -1.75 3.11 4.09
N ARG A 203 -0.66 3.38 3.35
CA ARG A 203 -0.66 3.21 1.88
C ARG A 203 -0.84 1.75 1.45
N ALA A 204 -0.32 0.78 2.20
CA ALA A 204 -0.52 -0.63 1.92
C ALA A 204 -1.99 -1.05 2.12
N VAL A 205 -2.63 -0.57 3.19
CA VAL A 205 -4.07 -0.73 3.40
C VAL A 205 -4.87 -0.11 2.25
N LEU A 206 -4.49 1.08 1.79
CA LEU A 206 -5.16 1.72 0.63
C LEU A 206 -5.05 0.91 -0.64
N ARG A 207 -3.85 0.39 -0.97
CA ARG A 207 -3.66 -0.46 -2.16
C ARG A 207 -4.54 -1.70 -2.09
N HIS A 208 -4.57 -2.36 -0.93
CA HIS A 208 -5.40 -3.54 -0.72
C HIS A 208 -6.89 -3.22 -0.86
N ALA A 209 -7.37 -2.18 -0.18
CA ALA A 209 -8.78 -1.80 -0.21
C ALA A 209 -9.23 -1.32 -1.60
N ASP A 210 -8.41 -0.56 -2.34
CA ASP A 210 -8.72 -0.13 -3.72
C ASP A 210 -8.82 -1.32 -4.67
N ALA A 211 -7.90 -2.29 -4.54
CA ALA A 211 -7.94 -3.53 -5.32
C ALA A 211 -9.22 -4.34 -5.04
N ARG A 212 -9.63 -4.43 -3.76
CA ARG A 212 -10.85 -5.13 -3.35
C ARG A 212 -12.12 -4.41 -3.79
N VAL A 213 -12.21 -3.08 -3.67
CA VAL A 213 -13.33 -2.28 -4.20
C VAL A 213 -13.44 -2.47 -5.71
N THR A 214 -12.31 -2.43 -6.43
CA THR A 214 -12.27 -2.67 -7.88
C THR A 214 -12.76 -4.08 -8.21
N GLY A 215 -12.36 -5.09 -7.43
CA GLY A 215 -12.84 -6.47 -7.57
C GLY A 215 -14.35 -6.58 -7.35
N CYS A 216 -14.89 -5.99 -6.28
CA CYS A 216 -16.33 -5.94 -6.01
C CYS A 216 -17.10 -5.27 -7.16
N GLN A 217 -16.63 -4.13 -7.66
CA GLN A 217 -17.27 -3.43 -8.78
C GLN A 217 -17.32 -4.30 -10.04
N LYS A 218 -16.23 -5.00 -10.37
CA LYS A 218 -16.20 -5.94 -11.51
C LYS A 218 -17.22 -7.07 -11.35
N SER A 219 -17.30 -7.67 -10.16
CA SER A 219 -18.27 -8.74 -9.87
C SER A 219 -19.70 -8.23 -9.89
N ILE A 220 -19.99 -7.06 -9.32
CA ILE A 220 -21.32 -6.43 -9.36
C ILE A 220 -21.75 -6.24 -10.81
N SER A 221 -20.89 -5.67 -11.65
CA SER A 221 -21.18 -5.48 -13.08
C SER A 221 -21.41 -6.77 -13.83
N ARG A 222 -20.69 -7.84 -13.49
CA ARG A 222 -20.94 -9.18 -14.04
C ARG A 222 -22.33 -9.70 -13.64
N VAL A 223 -22.70 -9.56 -12.37
CA VAL A 223 -23.98 -10.05 -11.83
C VAL A 223 -25.16 -9.23 -12.36
N THR A 224 -25.05 -7.90 -12.42
CA THR A 224 -26.12 -7.00 -12.88
C THR A 224 -26.17 -6.83 -14.40
N ARG A 225 -25.18 -7.35 -15.14
CA ARG A 225 -24.95 -7.11 -16.56
C ARG A 225 -24.85 -5.63 -16.95
N GLN A 226 -24.59 -4.75 -15.97
CA GLN A 226 -24.35 -3.34 -16.23
C GLN A 226 -22.91 -3.15 -16.68
N GLN A 227 -22.72 -2.59 -17.87
CA GLN A 227 -21.40 -2.11 -18.27
C GLN A 227 -21.03 -0.90 -17.40
N ILE A 228 -19.93 -1.00 -16.66
CA ILE A 228 -19.27 0.19 -16.11
C ILE A 228 -18.76 0.97 -17.32
N GLY A 229 -19.29 2.18 -17.53
CA GLY A 229 -18.86 3.05 -18.62
C GLY A 229 -17.34 3.20 -18.67
N SER A 230 -16.78 3.31 -19.87
CA SER A 230 -15.33 3.40 -20.07
C SER A 230 -14.78 4.71 -19.52
N GLY A 231 -14.06 4.61 -18.41
CA GLY A 231 -13.21 5.66 -17.86
C GLY A 231 -13.94 6.64 -16.93
N VAL A 232 -13.40 6.79 -15.71
CA VAL A 232 -13.83 7.86 -14.80
C VAL A 232 -13.42 9.18 -15.43
N SER A 233 -14.40 10.00 -15.83
CA SER A 233 -14.15 11.40 -16.19
C SER A 233 -14.34 12.26 -14.94
N PHE A 234 -13.46 13.23 -14.77
CA PHE A 234 -13.51 14.12 -13.61
C PHE A 234 -13.79 15.56 -14.04
N GLY A 235 -14.67 16.23 -13.29
CA GLY A 235 -14.94 17.66 -13.46
C GLY A 235 -14.08 18.53 -12.55
N VAL A 236 -14.02 19.83 -12.85
CA VAL A 236 -13.50 20.83 -11.90
C VAL A 236 -14.32 20.77 -10.60
N GLN A 237 -13.67 20.98 -9.45
CA GLN A 237 -14.20 20.79 -8.10
C GLN A 237 -14.46 19.33 -7.67
N SER A 238 -14.18 18.33 -8.51
CA SER A 238 -14.29 16.93 -8.07
C SER A 238 -13.33 16.65 -6.92
N ASP A 239 -13.84 16.07 -5.84
CA ASP A 239 -13.03 15.53 -4.74
C ASP A 239 -12.39 14.21 -5.16
N VAL A 240 -11.07 14.16 -5.09
CA VAL A 240 -10.27 13.02 -5.53
C VAL A 240 -9.18 12.68 -4.52
N TRP A 241 -8.65 11.47 -4.64
CA TRP A 241 -7.41 11.07 -4.01
C TRP A 241 -6.43 10.52 -5.05
N VAL A 242 -5.14 10.68 -4.76
CA VAL A 242 -4.05 10.31 -5.68
C VAL A 242 -3.67 8.84 -5.52
N CYS A 243 -3.54 8.11 -6.62
CA CYS A 243 -3.18 6.69 -6.59
C CYS A 243 -2.14 6.32 -7.66
N GLY A 244 -1.35 5.27 -7.40
CA GLY A 244 -0.50 4.64 -8.41
C GLY A 244 0.61 5.52 -9.01
N VAL A 245 0.98 6.62 -8.34
CA VAL A 245 2.09 7.49 -8.80
C VAL A 245 3.41 6.87 -8.35
N VAL A 246 4.21 6.35 -9.29
CA VAL A 246 5.46 5.63 -8.99
C VAL A 246 6.63 6.59 -8.76
N THR A 247 6.70 7.71 -9.48
CA THR A 247 7.84 8.65 -9.42
C THR A 247 7.78 9.58 -8.21
N ARG A 248 6.57 9.84 -7.71
CA ARG A 248 6.29 10.69 -6.55
C ARG A 248 5.33 10.00 -5.59
N PRO A 249 5.72 8.83 -5.04
CA PRO A 249 4.83 8.00 -4.26
C PRO A 249 4.43 8.62 -2.93
N GLU A 250 5.14 9.65 -2.48
CA GLU A 250 4.79 10.45 -1.32
C GLU A 250 3.36 11.00 -1.38
N TYR A 251 2.80 11.23 -2.57
CA TYR A 251 1.44 11.77 -2.73
C TYR A 251 0.35 10.70 -2.78
N ASN A 252 0.71 9.42 -2.94
CA ASN A 252 -0.30 8.36 -3.01
C ASN A 252 -1.10 8.29 -1.70
N GLY A 253 -2.42 8.28 -1.85
CA GLY A 253 -3.42 8.29 -0.80
C GLY A 253 -3.84 9.67 -0.31
N LEU A 254 -3.13 10.75 -0.68
CA LEU A 254 -3.53 12.09 -0.28
C LEU A 254 -4.73 12.58 -1.09
N GLU A 255 -5.65 13.24 -0.39
CA GLU A 255 -6.84 13.84 -1.00
C GLU A 255 -6.57 15.24 -1.56
N GLY A 256 -7.42 15.65 -2.48
CA GLY A 256 -7.42 16.98 -3.07
C GLY A 256 -8.66 17.25 -3.92
N LYS A 257 -8.66 18.44 -4.54
CA LYS A 257 -9.71 18.87 -5.46
C LYS A 257 -9.14 19.15 -6.84
N ILE A 258 -9.89 18.79 -7.88
CA ILE A 258 -9.53 19.17 -9.25
C ILE A 258 -9.76 20.66 -9.46
N THR A 259 -8.71 21.39 -9.80
CA THR A 259 -8.78 22.83 -10.08
C THR A 259 -8.83 23.13 -11.57
N ALA A 260 -8.34 22.23 -12.42
CA ALA A 260 -8.45 22.36 -13.87
C ALA A 260 -8.42 21.00 -14.59
N VAL A 261 -9.15 20.91 -15.70
CA VAL A 261 -9.02 19.83 -16.69
C VAL A 261 -8.19 20.38 -17.85
N LEU A 262 -7.09 19.72 -18.17
CA LEU A 262 -6.09 20.19 -19.14
C LEU A 262 -6.13 19.28 -20.38
N PRO A 263 -6.79 19.70 -21.47
CA PRO A 263 -6.88 18.92 -22.70
C PRO A 263 -5.48 18.65 -23.30
N PRO A 264 -5.32 17.55 -24.05
CA PRO A 264 -4.03 17.22 -24.67
C PRO A 264 -3.61 18.28 -25.69
N LYS A 265 -2.29 18.40 -25.90
CA LYS A 265 -1.66 19.30 -26.89
C LYS A 265 -2.06 20.77 -26.76
N THR A 266 -2.25 21.24 -25.53
CA THR A 266 -2.52 22.66 -25.20
C THR A 266 -1.31 23.31 -24.55
N ASP A 267 -1.33 24.63 -24.35
CA ASP A 267 -0.27 25.32 -23.60
C ASP A 267 -0.15 24.87 -22.15
N GLY A 268 -1.28 24.51 -21.52
CA GLY A 268 -1.31 23.95 -20.17
C GLY A 268 -0.96 22.46 -20.09
N ASN A 269 -0.93 21.74 -21.21
CA ASN A 269 -0.64 20.30 -21.25
C ASN A 269 -0.08 19.89 -22.62
N LYS A 270 1.24 19.72 -22.68
CA LYS A 270 1.96 19.30 -23.88
C LYS A 270 1.88 17.78 -24.14
N SER A 271 1.29 17.00 -23.25
CA SER A 271 1.11 15.56 -23.46
C SER A 271 -0.06 15.24 -24.40
N ASP A 272 -0.11 14.00 -24.85
CA ASP A 272 -1.12 13.43 -25.75
C ASP A 272 -2.40 12.98 -25.03
N VAL A 273 -2.42 12.99 -23.70
CA VAL A 273 -3.56 12.60 -22.87
C VAL A 273 -4.07 13.77 -22.04
N THR A 274 -5.35 13.74 -21.66
CA THR A 274 -5.92 14.70 -20.70
C THR A 274 -5.22 14.58 -19.36
N ARG A 275 -4.83 15.73 -18.79
CA ARG A 275 -4.30 15.81 -17.42
C ARG A 275 -5.25 16.60 -16.54
N TYR A 276 -5.20 16.33 -15.26
CA TYR A 276 -6.00 16.97 -14.23
C TYR A 276 -5.07 17.68 -13.28
N ARG A 277 -5.32 18.97 -13.06
CA ARG A 277 -4.65 19.75 -12.03
C ARG A 277 -5.37 19.54 -10.72
N VAL A 278 -4.64 19.09 -9.70
CA VAL A 278 -5.18 18.69 -8.40
C VAL A 278 -4.48 19.51 -7.33
N ALA A 279 -5.24 20.33 -6.60
CA ALA A 279 -4.77 20.96 -5.38
C ALA A 279 -4.98 19.99 -4.22
N LEU A 280 -3.89 19.51 -3.63
CA LEU A 280 -3.96 18.63 -2.47
C LEU A 280 -4.51 19.37 -1.26
N SER A 281 -5.27 18.66 -0.42
CA SER A 281 -5.78 19.17 0.85
C SER A 281 -4.66 19.45 1.86
N VAL A 282 -3.43 18.99 1.57
CA VAL A 282 -2.26 19.15 2.41
C VAL A 282 -1.15 19.93 1.72
N GLY A 283 -0.41 20.72 2.51
CA GLY A 283 0.87 21.32 2.12
C GLY A 283 0.80 22.34 0.97
N SER A 284 -0.38 22.82 0.58
CA SER A 284 -0.57 23.76 -0.55
C SER A 284 0.10 23.27 -1.85
N ILE A 285 0.10 21.96 -2.07
CA ILE A 285 0.74 21.32 -3.21
C ILE A 285 -0.25 21.18 -4.37
N GLU A 286 0.19 21.56 -5.56
CA GLU A 286 -0.54 21.31 -6.80
C GLU A 286 0.16 20.25 -7.65
N LEU A 287 -0.61 19.29 -8.14
CA LEU A 287 -0.14 18.20 -8.98
C LEU A 287 -0.83 18.24 -10.34
N SER A 288 -0.12 17.81 -11.39
CA SER A 288 -0.72 17.51 -12.69
C SER A 288 -0.68 16.01 -12.92
N LEU A 289 -1.84 15.35 -12.94
CA LEU A 289 -1.99 13.90 -12.92
C LEU A 289 -2.84 13.40 -14.10
N ARG A 290 -2.70 12.12 -14.46
CA ARG A 290 -3.59 11.46 -15.43
C ARG A 290 -4.80 10.87 -14.73
N ALA A 291 -5.84 10.54 -15.50
CA ALA A 291 -7.04 9.88 -14.96
C ALA A 291 -6.70 8.58 -14.21
N GLU A 292 -5.76 7.77 -14.72
CA GLU A 292 -5.35 6.52 -14.07
C GLU A 292 -4.78 6.71 -12.66
N ASN A 293 -4.29 7.92 -12.35
CA ASN A 293 -3.69 8.28 -11.06
C ASN A 293 -4.68 8.92 -10.08
N LEU A 294 -5.97 8.90 -10.40
CA LEU A 294 -7.01 9.53 -9.61
C LEU A 294 -8.15 8.56 -9.34
N ARG A 295 -8.80 8.77 -8.19
CA ARG A 295 -10.00 8.09 -7.76
C ARG A 295 -10.91 9.11 -7.08
N LEU A 296 -12.23 8.97 -7.24
CA LEU A 296 -13.20 9.85 -6.59
C LEU A 296 -13.22 9.57 -5.08
N THR A 297 -13.21 10.63 -4.28
CA THR A 297 -13.42 10.54 -2.82
C THR A 297 -14.88 10.22 -2.49
N SER A 298 -15.81 10.74 -3.30
CA SER A 298 -17.27 10.66 -3.07
C SER A 298 -17.88 9.26 -3.18
N ALA A 299 -17.17 8.29 -3.77
CA ALA A 299 -17.60 6.89 -3.74
C ALA A 299 -17.68 6.33 -2.29
N ALA A 300 -16.96 6.93 -1.35
CA ALA A 300 -17.07 6.64 0.08
C ALA A 300 -18.07 7.54 0.83
N ASN A 301 -18.35 8.76 0.36
CA ASN A 301 -19.27 9.69 1.04
C ASN A 301 -20.74 9.44 0.71
N GLN A 302 -21.06 8.96 -0.51
CA GLN A 302 -22.41 8.45 -0.81
C GLN A 302 -22.76 7.26 0.09
N LEU A 303 -21.75 6.50 0.53
CA LEU A 303 -21.88 5.36 1.42
C LEU A 303 -22.16 5.76 2.87
N ILE A 304 -21.50 6.79 3.42
CA ILE A 304 -21.80 7.31 4.77
C ILE A 304 -23.27 7.75 4.86
N SER A 305 -23.78 8.39 3.80
CA SER A 305 -25.20 8.75 3.71
C SER A 305 -26.11 7.52 3.64
N GLN A 306 -25.71 6.45 2.95
CA GLN A 306 -26.47 5.20 2.84
C GLN A 306 -26.43 4.36 4.14
N ILE A 307 -25.28 4.28 4.80
CA ILE A 307 -25.07 3.63 6.11
C ILE A 307 -25.87 4.36 7.20
N ALA A 308 -25.83 5.70 7.24
CA ALA A 308 -26.64 6.47 8.17
C ALA A 308 -28.15 6.23 7.99
N THR A 309 -28.58 5.80 6.80
CA THR A 309 -29.97 5.42 6.51
C THR A 309 -30.25 3.95 6.90
N LEU A 310 -29.27 3.07 6.82
CA LEU A 310 -29.37 1.64 7.19
C LEU A 310 -29.34 1.39 8.71
N PHE A 311 -28.65 2.24 9.49
CA PHE A 311 -28.56 2.14 10.96
C PHE A 311 -29.58 3.02 11.71
N GLN A 312 -30.59 3.56 11.02
CA GLN A 312 -31.72 4.30 11.61
C GLN A 312 -32.97 3.43 11.86
N PHE A 313 -32.84 2.09 11.83
CA PHE A 313 -33.86 1.13 12.26
C PHE A 313 -33.40 0.33 13.47
#